data_AF-F5YIM6-F1
#
_entry.id   AF-F5YIM6-F1
#
_cell.length_a   1.000
_cell.length_b   1.000
_cell.length_c   1.000
_cell.angle_alpha   90.00
_cell.angle_beta   90.00
_cell.angle_gamma   90.00
#
_symmetry.space_group_name_H-M   'P 1'
#
loop_
_entity.id
_entity.type
_entity.pdbx_description
1 polymer ?
#
loop_
_entity_poly.entity_id
_entity_poly.type
_entity_poly.pdbx_seq_one_letter_code
_entity_poly.pdbx_strand_id
1 'polypeptide(L)' 'MQDITDREGEALDEYYTTHLPTTDPSKGGVTTRQGFRMVALDRLSEDYLVTRAIATHKTPTEIIGELVREKIAASA' A
#
# COMPACT_ATOMS: atom_id res chain seq x y z
N MET A 1 2.34 5.34 17.13
CA MET A 1 0.89 5.59 16.96
C MET A 1 0.44 6.29 18.22
N GLN A 2 -0.32 7.38 18.08
CA GLN A 2 -0.82 8.15 19.22
C GLN A 2 -2.16 7.52 19.60
N ASP A 3 -2.28 7.03 20.84
CA ASP A 3 -3.50 6.39 21.30
C ASP A 3 -4.59 7.45 21.48
N ILE A 4 -5.69 7.28 20.73
CA ILE A 4 -6.89 8.10 20.83
C ILE A 4 -7.56 7.79 22.18
N THR A 5 -8.00 8.83 22.89
CA THR A 5 -8.80 8.63 24.11
C THR A 5 -10.21 8.15 23.75
N ASP A 6 -10.85 7.39 24.64
CA ASP A 6 -12.20 6.83 24.39
C ASP A 6 -13.20 7.89 23.92
N ARG A 7 -13.15 9.09 24.53
CA ARG A 7 -14.02 10.22 24.17
C ARG A 7 -13.76 10.76 22.76
N GLU A 8 -12.50 10.83 22.35
CA GLU A 8 -12.13 11.25 21.00
C GLU A 8 -12.53 10.18 19.98
N GLY A 9 -12.43 8.90 20.35
CA GLY A 9 -12.91 7.78 19.55
C GLY A 9 -14.42 7.83 19.33
N GLU A 10 -15.21 8.06 20.39
CA GLU A 10 -16.67 8.23 20.31
C GLU A 10 -17.07 9.42 19.44
N ALA A 11 -16.39 10.57 19.59
CA ALA A 11 -16.67 11.74 18.78
C ALA A 11 -16.36 11.52 17.29
N LEU A 12 -15.29 10.78 16.98
CA LEU A 12 -14.95 10.38 15.61
C LEU A 12 -15.98 9.41 15.04
N ASP A 13 -16.42 8.43 15.83
CA ASP A 13 -17.43 7.45 15.40
C ASP A 13 -18.77 8.12 15.10
N GLU A 14 -19.24 9.00 15.98
CA GLU A 14 -20.46 9.80 15.77
C GLU A 14 -20.36 10.67 14.51
N TYR A 15 -19.20 11.32 14.31
CA TYR A 15 -18.96 12.15 13.13
C TYR A 15 -19.05 11.34 11.83
N TYR A 16 -18.37 10.20 11.73
CA TYR A 16 -18.38 9.39 10.50
C TYR A 16 -19.67 8.61 10.28
N THR A 17 -20.40 8.27 11.36
CA THR A 17 -21.73 7.67 11.26
C THR A 17 -22.75 8.65 10.69
N THR A 18 -22.66 9.92 11.08
CA THR A 18 -23.58 10.98 10.61
C THR A 18 -23.16 11.60 9.28
N HIS A 19 -21.87 11.57 8.94
CA HIS A 19 -21.30 12.16 7.73
C HIS A 19 -20.71 11.10 6.80
N LEU A 20 -21.46 10.03 6.54
CA LEU A 20 -21.07 9.00 5.59
C LEU A 20 -20.75 9.66 4.22
N PRO A 21 -19.55 9.45 3.67
CA PRO A 21 -19.22 9.94 2.35
C PRO A 21 -20.15 9.26 1.33
N THR A 22 -20.80 10.06 0.50
CA THR A 22 -21.64 9.55 -0.58
C THR A 22 -20.74 8.90 -1.63
N THR A 23 -20.83 7.58 -1.76
CA THR A 23 -20.15 6.84 -2.82
C THR A 23 -20.91 7.02 -4.12
N ASP A 24 -20.27 7.58 -5.14
CA ASP A 24 -20.82 7.68 -6.49
C ASP A 24 -20.62 6.33 -7.22
N PRO A 25 -21.67 5.52 -7.42
CA PRO A 25 -21.53 4.19 -8.03
C PRO A 25 -21.16 4.25 -9.51
N SER A 26 -21.29 5.42 -10.16
CA SER A 26 -20.85 5.62 -11.55
C SER A 26 -19.34 5.88 -11.66
N LYS A 27 -18.71 6.30 -10.56
CA LYS A 27 -17.26 6.47 -10.46
C LYS A 27 -16.66 5.23 -9.83
N GLY A 28 -16.25 4.29 -10.68
CA GLY A 28 -15.40 3.19 -10.23
C GLY A 28 -14.20 3.74 -9.45
N GLY A 29 -14.12 3.42 -8.15
CA GLY A 29 -13.04 3.84 -7.26
C GLY A 29 -11.68 3.44 -7.81
N VAL A 30 -10.63 4.14 -7.36
CA VAL A 30 -9.22 3.93 -7.81
C VAL A 30 -8.83 2.44 -7.77
N THR A 31 -9.35 1.69 -6.81
CA THR A 31 -9.09 0.27 -6.60
C THR A 31 -9.97 -0.69 -7.42
N THR A 32 -11.10 -0.23 -7.97
CA THR A 32 -12.02 -1.09 -8.75
C THR A 32 -11.64 -1.21 -10.23
N ARG A 33 -10.85 -0.27 -10.77
CA ARG A 33 -10.44 -0.27 -12.19
C ARG A 33 -9.20 -1.09 -12.49
N GLN A 34 -8.36 -1.34 -11.48
CA GLN A 34 -7.22 -2.24 -11.60
C GLN A 34 -7.64 -3.57 -10.98
N GLY A 35 -7.73 -4.62 -11.80
CA GLY A 35 -7.90 -5.99 -11.30
C GLY A 35 -6.77 -6.29 -10.32
N PHE A 36 -7.06 -6.15 -9.03
CA PHE A 36 -6.11 -6.41 -7.96
C PHE A 36 -5.78 -7.90 -7.96
N ARG A 37 -4.69 -8.29 -8.63
CA ARG A 37 -3.96 -9.49 -8.23
C ARG A 37 -3.01 -9.04 -7.13
N MET A 38 -3.43 -9.20 -5.88
CA MET A 38 -2.47 -9.20 -4.78
C MET A 38 -1.52 -10.37 -5.02
N VAL A 39 -0.32 -10.07 -5.50
CA VAL A 39 0.75 -11.04 -5.59
C VAL A 39 1.44 -11.00 -4.24
N ALA A 40 1.18 -12.01 -3.40
CA ALA A 40 1.95 -12.21 -2.19
C ALA A 40 3.36 -12.65 -2.59
N LEU A 41 4.36 -12.01 -1.98
CA LEU A 41 5.74 -12.47 -2.10
C LEU A 41 5.90 -13.72 -1.24
N ASP A 42 6.72 -14.66 -1.71
CA ASP A 42 7.20 -15.71 -0.83
C ASP A 42 8.17 -15.11 0.21
N ARG A 43 8.34 -15.83 1.32
CA ARG A 43 9.12 -15.35 2.47
C ARG A 43 10.57 -15.01 2.12
N LEU A 44 11.19 -15.75 1.20
CA LEU A 44 12.58 -15.48 0.81
C LEU A 44 12.68 -14.17 0.02
N SER A 45 11.74 -13.93 -0.89
CA SER A 45 11.64 -12.67 -1.62
C SER A 45 11.39 -11.47 -0.70
N GLU A 46 10.56 -11.64 0.33
CA GLU A 46 10.32 -10.63 1.36
C GLU A 46 11.59 -10.33 2.17
N ASP A 47 12.25 -11.36 2.72
CA ASP A 47 13.48 -11.22 3.51
C ASP A 47 14.60 -10.55 2.69
N TYR A 48 14.69 -10.85 1.40
CA TYR A 48 15.62 -10.21 0.48
C TYR A 48 15.35 -8.70 0.36
N LEU A 49 14.09 -8.32 0.09
CA LEU A 49 13.72 -6.92 -0.06
C LEU A 49 13.93 -6.12 1.23
N VAL A 50 13.58 -6.70 2.38
CA VAL A 50 13.80 -6.08 3.69
C VAL A 50 15.29 -5.89 3.95
N THR A 51 16.10 -6.92 3.74
CA THR A 51 17.56 -6.84 3.92
C THR A 51 18.18 -5.79 3.00
N ARG A 52 17.77 -5.75 1.74
CA ARG A 52 18.28 -4.78 0.75
C ARG A 52 17.81 -3.36 1.07
N ALA A 53 16.58 -3.19 1.56
CA ALA A 53 16.07 -1.90 2.02
C ALA A 53 16.90 -1.34 3.18
N ILE A 54 17.22 -2.19 4.17
CA ILE A 54 18.09 -1.81 5.29
C ILE A 54 19.49 -1.43 4.80
N ALA A 55 20.08 -2.23 3.91
CA ALA A 55 21.45 -2.00 3.43
C ALA A 55 21.60 -0.77 2.51
N THR A 56 20.55 -0.42 1.75
CA THR A 56 20.60 0.63 0.73
C THR A 56 19.84 1.90 1.11
N HIS A 57 19.15 1.90 2.24
CA HIS A 57 18.24 2.97 2.66
C HIS A 57 17.17 3.32 1.61
N LYS A 58 16.81 2.35 0.77
CA LYS A 58 15.76 2.48 -0.24
C LYS A 58 14.49 1.81 0.23
N THR A 59 13.36 2.31 -0.24
CA THR A 59 12.08 1.61 -0.06
C THR A 59 12.04 0.33 -0.90
N PRO A 60 11.30 -0.70 -0.47
CA PRO A 60 11.10 -1.91 -1.27
C PRO A 60 10.62 -1.62 -2.70
N THR A 61 9.77 -0.60 -2.88
CA THR A 61 9.26 -0.16 -4.19
C THR A 61 10.38 0.34 -5.11
N GLU A 62 11.32 1.13 -4.59
CA GLU A 62 12.46 1.62 -5.38
C GLU A 62 13.37 0.47 -5.80
N ILE A 63 13.60 -0.49 -4.90
CA ILE A 63 14.41 -1.69 -5.17
C ILE A 63 13.76 -2.54 -6.27
N ILE A 64 12.45 -2.78 -6.18
CA ILE A 64 11.70 -3.51 -7.21
C ILE A 64 11.79 -2.76 -8.54
N GLY A 65 11.65 -1.43 -8.53
CA GLY A 65 11.76 -0.61 -9.74
C GLY A 65 13.14 -0.69 -10.40
N GLU A 66 14.21 -0.77 -9.62
CA GLU A 66 15.58 -1.02 -10.13
C GLU A 66 15.71 -2.40 -10.77
N LEU A 67 15.27 -3.46 -10.07
CA LEU A 67 15.31 -4.83 -10.58
C LEU A 67 14.53 -5.00 -11.89
N VAL A 68 13.37 -4.36 -12.01
CA VAL A 68 12.56 -4.38 -13.24
C VAL A 68 13.29 -3.67 -14.37
N ARG A 69 13.89 -2.50 -14.12
CA ARG A 69 14.66 -1.77 -15.14
C ARG A 69 15.88 -2.55 -15.60
N GLU A 70 16.62 -3.17 -14.69
CA GLU A 70 17.75 -4.05 -15.01
C GLU A 70 17.31 -5.22 -15.90
N LYS A 71 16.19 -5.87 -15.56
CA LYS A 71 15.68 -7.01 -16.34
C LYS A 71 15.21 -6.61 -17.73
N ILE A 72 14.55 -5.46 -17.86
CA ILE A 72 14.14 -4.91 -19.17
C ILE A 72 15.38 -4.62 -20.02
N ALA A 73 16.38 -3.95 -19.44
CA ALA A 73 17.62 -3.63 -20.14
C ALA A 73 18.39 -4.88 -20.58
N ALA A 74 18.39 -5.95 -19.78
CA ALA A 74 19.01 -7.23 -20.14
C ALA A 74 18.23 -8.04 -21.18
N SER A 75 16.96 -7.69 -21.43
CA SER A 75 16.09 -8.36 -22.41
C SER A 75 16.00 -7.61 -23.75
N ALA A 76 16.71 -6.48 -23.89
CA ALA A 76 16.80 -5.67 -25.10
C ALA A 76 18.11 -5.96 -25.86
#